data_AF-A0A5J4UIW6-F1
#
_entry.id   AF-A0A5J4UIW6-F1
#
_cell.length_a   1.000
_cell.length_b   1.000
_cell.length_c   1.000
_cell.angle_alpha   90.00
_cell.angle_beta   90.00
_cell.angle_gamma   90.00
#
_symmetry.space_group_name_H-M   'P 1'
#
loop_
_entity.id
_entity.type
_entity.pdbx_description
1 polymer ?
#
loop_
_entity_poly.entity_id
_entity_poly.type
_entity_poly.pdbx_seq_one_letter_code
_entity_poly.pdbx_strand_id
1 'polypeptide(L)'
;MTQAKKDIINASISPVDDVIVSHFKSFRNGVTYNIVEGWKPQEMELKNYQLAIKNISERVRKTSGGEHKWMYQLKEEMISIYERIVKNQCEMNQCPECPECLKSQAKLF
;
A
#
# COMPACT_ATOMS: atom_id res chain seq x y z
N MET A 1 -8.63 18.19 10.41
CA MET A 1 -8.73 18.65 9.00
C MET A 1 -10.19 18.70 8.56
N THR A 2 -10.60 19.68 7.76
CA THR A 2 -11.97 19.83 7.21
C THR A 2 -12.21 18.84 6.07
N GLN A 3 -13.45 18.34 5.98
CA GLN A 3 -13.89 17.29 5.05
C GLN A 3 -13.51 17.59 3.58
N ALA A 4 -13.62 18.84 3.15
CA ALA A 4 -13.24 19.28 1.80
C ALA A 4 -11.77 19.03 1.41
N LYS A 5 -10.83 19.02 2.37
CA LYS A 5 -9.43 18.66 2.08
C LYS A 5 -9.26 17.15 1.87
N LYS A 6 -10.13 16.33 2.44
CA LYS A 6 -10.18 14.88 2.21
C LYS A 6 -10.70 14.59 0.80
N ASP A 7 -11.76 15.28 0.38
CA ASP A 7 -12.35 15.10 -0.95
C ASP A 7 -11.39 15.52 -2.09
N ILE A 8 -10.59 16.57 -1.91
CA ILE A 8 -9.61 17.01 -2.92
C ILE A 8 -8.45 16.01 -3.07
N ILE A 9 -8.02 15.37 -1.98
CA ILE A 9 -6.98 14.33 -2.03
C ILE A 9 -7.57 13.04 -2.61
N ASN A 10 -8.75 12.60 -2.17
CA ASN A 10 -9.42 11.39 -2.66
C ASN A 10 -9.84 11.47 -4.14
N ALA A 11 -10.25 12.65 -4.63
CA ALA A 11 -10.65 12.82 -6.02
C ALA A 11 -9.50 12.65 -7.04
N SER A 12 -8.25 12.59 -6.57
CA SER A 12 -7.05 12.38 -7.40
C SER A 12 -6.37 11.02 -7.19
N ILE A 13 -6.93 10.13 -6.36
CA ILE A 13 -6.35 8.80 -6.12
C ILE A 13 -6.75 7.91 -7.29
N SER A 14 -5.76 7.45 -8.05
CA SER A 14 -5.98 6.46 -9.10
C SER A 14 -6.50 5.17 -8.47
N PRO A 15 -7.32 4.36 -9.16
CA PRO A 15 -7.69 3.03 -8.68
C PRO A 15 -6.47 2.12 -8.39
N VAL A 16 -5.29 2.46 -8.94
CA VAL A 16 -4.02 1.82 -8.60
C VAL A 16 -3.47 2.29 -7.25
N ASP A 17 -3.60 3.58 -6.95
CA ASP A 17 -3.16 4.15 -5.68
C ASP A 17 -3.97 3.59 -4.51
N ASP A 18 -5.28 3.38 -4.68
CA ASP A 18 -6.14 2.73 -3.68
C ASP A 18 -5.63 1.31 -3.35
N VAL A 19 -5.23 0.55 -4.37
CA VAL A 19 -4.66 -0.79 -4.20
C VAL A 19 -3.31 -0.73 -3.47
N ILE A 20 -2.47 0.25 -3.82
CA ILE A 20 -1.17 0.44 -3.16
C ILE A 20 -1.35 0.82 -1.69
N VAL A 21 -2.29 1.72 -1.38
CA VAL A 21 -2.60 2.12 0.00
C VAL A 21 -3.16 0.93 0.79
N SER A 22 -4.10 0.17 0.22
CA SER A 22 -4.71 -1.00 0.85
C SER A 22 -3.71 -2.11 1.15
N HIS A 23 -2.70 -2.27 0.29
CA HIS A 23 -1.67 -3.30 0.42
C HIS A 23 -0.27 -2.72 0.67
N PHE A 24 -0.19 -1.55 1.32
CA PHE A 24 1.05 -0.79 1.47
C PHE A 24 2.18 -1.59 2.12
N LYS A 25 1.88 -2.32 3.20
CA LYS A 25 2.87 -3.17 3.90
C LYS A 25 3.46 -4.24 2.97
N SER A 26 2.64 -4.85 2.11
CA SER A 26 3.09 -5.86 1.14
C SER A 26 3.97 -5.24 0.06
N PHE A 27 3.56 -4.11 -0.49
CA PHE A 27 4.33 -3.36 -1.48
C PHE A 27 5.65 -2.81 -0.92
N ARG A 28 5.67 -2.36 0.34
CA ARG A 28 6.89 -1.92 1.04
C ARG A 28 7.88 -3.07 1.25
N ASN A 29 7.38 -4.25 1.59
CA ASN A 29 8.21 -5.43 1.86
C ASN A 29 8.61 -6.21 0.61
N GLY A 30 7.95 -5.98 -0.52
CA GLY A 30 8.12 -6.74 -1.74
C GLY A 30 7.04 -7.81 -1.88
N VAL A 31 6.33 -7.80 -3.01
CA VAL A 31 5.22 -8.70 -3.32
C VAL A 31 5.41 -9.35 -4.69
N THR A 32 5.01 -10.61 -4.84
CA THR A 32 5.14 -11.33 -6.11
C THR A 32 4.12 -10.85 -7.14
N TYR A 33 4.49 -10.94 -8.42
CA TYR A 33 3.67 -10.51 -9.56
C TYR A 33 2.26 -11.10 -9.53
N ASN A 34 2.14 -12.42 -9.34
CA ASN A 34 0.85 -13.12 -9.34
C ASN A 34 -0.13 -12.58 -8.27
N ILE A 35 0.39 -12.16 -7.11
CA ILE A 35 -0.43 -11.59 -6.05
C ILE A 35 -0.92 -10.19 -6.46
N VAL A 36 0.00 -9.36 -6.98
CA VAL A 36 -0.31 -7.99 -7.42
C VAL A 36 -1.38 -7.99 -8.52
N GLU A 37 -1.27 -8.88 -9.50
CA GLU A 37 -2.26 -9.01 -10.57
C GLU A 37 -3.66 -9.40 -10.04
N GLY A 38 -3.71 -10.16 -8.95
CA GLY A 38 -4.96 -10.50 -8.26
C GLY A 38 -5.65 -9.30 -7.58
N TRP A 39 -4.92 -8.21 -7.34
CA TRP A 39 -5.47 -6.96 -6.77
C TRP A 39 -5.89 -5.94 -7.83
N LYS A 40 -5.82 -6.33 -9.11
CA LYS A 40 -6.21 -5.46 -10.21
C LYS A 40 -7.67 -5.02 -10.06
N PRO A 41 -7.96 -3.71 -10.12
CA PRO A 41 -9.33 -3.21 -10.18
C PRO A 41 -10.10 -3.84 -11.36
N GLN A 42 -11.37 -4.17 -11.15
CA GLN A 42 -12.18 -4.86 -12.16
C GLN A 42 -12.28 -4.04 -13.46
N GLU A 43 -12.41 -2.72 -13.34
CA GLU A 43 -12.61 -1.77 -14.44
C GLU A 43 -11.34 -1.48 -15.26
N MET A 44 -10.16 -1.93 -14.80
CA MET A 44 -8.87 -1.65 -15.46
C MET A 44 -8.37 -2.87 -16.24
N GLU A 45 -7.85 -2.65 -17.45
CA GLU A 45 -7.15 -3.69 -18.19
C GLU A 45 -5.83 -4.10 -17.51
N LEU A 46 -5.49 -5.39 -17.56
CA LEU A 46 -4.29 -5.92 -16.90
C LEU A 46 -3.01 -5.23 -17.36
N LYS A 47 -2.89 -4.91 -18.66
CA LYS A 47 -1.72 -4.22 -19.21
C LYS A 47 -1.55 -2.81 -18.62
N ASN A 48 -2.64 -2.08 -18.48
CA ASN A 48 -2.64 -0.72 -17.93
C ASN A 48 -2.29 -0.74 -16.44
N TYR A 49 -2.83 -1.72 -15.71
CA TYR A 49 -2.51 -1.94 -14.30
C TYR A 49 -1.03 -2.29 -14.10
N GLN A 50 -0.51 -3.26 -14.86
CA GLN A 50 0.91 -3.63 -14.81
C GLN A 50 1.83 -2.45 -15.14
N LEU A 51 1.45 -1.61 -16.12
CA LEU A 51 2.21 -0.42 -16.49
C LEU A 51 2.23 0.61 -15.35
N ALA A 52 1.08 0.88 -14.75
CA ALA A 52 0.97 1.81 -13.63
C ALA A 52 1.79 1.32 -12.42
N ILE A 53 1.69 0.04 -12.06
CA ILE A 53 2.51 -0.56 -11.01
C ILE A 53 3.99 -0.43 -11.32
N LYS A 54 4.43 -0.72 -12.55
CA LYS A 54 5.85 -0.56 -12.96
C LYS A 54 6.37 0.87 -12.84
N ASN A 55 5.52 1.87 -12.96
CA ASN A 55 5.93 3.27 -12.82
C ASN A 55 6.20 3.65 -11.36
N ILE A 56 5.41 3.10 -10.43
CA ILE A 56 5.42 3.46 -9.00
C ILE A 56 6.31 2.51 -8.18
N SER A 57 6.48 1.28 -8.65
CA SER A 57 7.31 0.25 -8.02
C SER A 57 8.56 -0.04 -8.85
N GLU A 58 9.51 -0.69 -8.22
CA GLU A 58 10.71 -1.25 -8.81
C GLU A 58 10.72 -2.77 -8.71
N ARG A 59 11.48 -3.41 -9.59
CA ARG A 59 11.67 -4.87 -9.57
C ARG A 59 12.87 -5.18 -8.68
N VAL A 60 12.63 -5.87 -7.58
CA VAL A 60 13.67 -6.28 -6.62
C VAL A 60 13.81 -7.80 -6.60
N ARG A 61 15.03 -8.27 -6.38
CA ARG A 61 15.32 -9.70 -6.20
C ARG A 61 15.45 -9.98 -4.71
N LYS A 62 14.52 -10.76 -4.15
CA LYS A 62 14.55 -11.14 -2.73
C LYS A 62 14.62 -12.65 -2.57
N THR A 63 15.34 -13.10 -1.55
CA THR A 63 15.40 -14.50 -1.15
C THR A 63 14.21 -14.78 -0.26
N SER A 64 13.36 -15.72 -0.65
CA SER A 64 12.23 -16.19 0.18
C SER A 64 12.21 -17.70 0.13
N GLY A 65 12.39 -18.35 1.29
CA GLY A 65 12.45 -19.81 1.39
C GLY A 65 13.65 -20.45 0.69
N GLY A 66 14.77 -19.72 0.56
CA GLY A 66 15.98 -20.21 -0.13
C GLY A 66 16.00 -19.99 -1.64
N GLU A 67 14.86 -19.62 -2.24
CA GLU A 67 14.77 -19.29 -3.66
C GLU A 67 14.81 -17.79 -3.90
N HIS A 68 15.50 -17.36 -4.95
CA HIS A 68 15.46 -15.97 -5.39
C HIS A 68 14.26 -15.71 -6.28
N LYS A 69 13.33 -14.87 -5.80
CA LYS A 69 12.13 -14.49 -6.55
C LYS A 69 12.17 -13.01 -6.88
N TRP A 70 11.70 -12.69 -8.09
CA TRP A 70 11.48 -11.30 -8.49
C TRP A 70 10.17 -10.81 -7.90
N MET A 71 10.22 -9.65 -7.26
CA MET A 71 9.09 -9.04 -6.59
C MET A 71 8.96 -7.58 -7.02
N TYR A 72 7.75 -7.05 -6.94
CA TYR A 72 7.50 -5.61 -6.96
C TYR A 72 7.68 -5.05 -5.56
N GLN A 73 8.48 -3.98 -5.45
CA GLN A 73 8.61 -3.20 -4.23
C GLN A 73 8.40 -1.73 -4.56
N LEU A 74 7.72 -0.97 -3.70
CA LEU A 74 7.62 0.48 -3.92
C LEU A 74 9.00 1.11 -3.97
N LYS A 75 9.16 2.08 -4.88
CA LYS A 75 10.34 2.93 -4.92
C LYS A 75 10.46 3.71 -3.61
N GLU A 76 11.67 3.97 -3.16
CA GLU A 76 11.92 4.65 -1.90
C GLU A 76 11.27 6.04 -1.83
N GLU A 77 11.28 6.80 -2.94
CA GLU A 77 10.60 8.10 -3.00
C GLU A 77 9.08 7.98 -2.84
N MET A 78 8.49 6.88 -3.30
CA MET A 78 7.05 6.63 -3.22
C MET A 78 6.66 6.14 -1.82
N ILE A 79 7.52 5.36 -1.15
CA ILE A 79 7.27 4.84 0.20
C ILE A 79 6.91 5.99 1.15
N SER A 80 7.69 7.08 1.15
CA SER A 80 7.46 8.22 2.04
C SER A 80 6.11 8.92 1.78
N ILE A 81 5.67 8.98 0.53
CA ILE A 81 4.40 9.60 0.13
C ILE A 81 3.23 8.73 0.62
N TYR A 82 3.23 7.44 0.28
CA TYR A 82 2.15 6.54 0.68
C TYR A 82 2.13 6.27 2.18
N GLU A 83 3.28 6.24 2.86
CA GLU A 83 3.33 6.12 4.32
C GLU A 83 2.59 7.27 5.00
N ARG A 84 2.76 8.50 4.50
CA ARG A 84 2.03 9.67 5.00
C ARG A 84 0.53 9.57 4.73
N ILE A 85 0.14 9.08 3.55
CA ILE A 85 -1.28 8.88 3.18
C ILE A 85 -1.91 7.82 4.09
N VAL A 86 -1.27 6.65 4.24
CA VAL A 86 -1.74 5.55 5.11
C VAL A 86 -1.81 6.01 6.56
N LYS A 87 -0.80 6.73 7.06
CA LYS A 87 -0.80 7.26 8.42
C LYS A 87 -1.94 8.26 8.64
N ASN A 88 -2.13 9.20 7.72
CA ASN A 88 -3.24 10.16 7.79
C ASN A 88 -4.61 9.44 7.73
N GLN A 89 -4.75 8.39 6.91
CA GLN A 89 -5.97 7.59 6.87
C GLN A 89 -6.20 6.82 8.18
N CYS A 90 -5.15 6.28 8.80
CA CYS A 90 -5.22 5.61 10.09
C CYS A 90 -5.54 6.57 11.26
N GLU A 91 -5.00 7.79 11.23
CA GLU A 91 -5.28 8.84 12.22
C GLU A 91 -6.70 9.42 12.06
N MET A 92 -7.23 9.45 10.82
CA MET A 92 -8.59 9.88 10.53
C MET A 92 -9.64 8.79 10.76
N ASN A 93 -9.24 7.52 10.70
CA ASN A 93 -10.01 6.35 11.09
C ASN A 93 -9.55 5.86 12.46
N GLN A 94 -9.73 6.66 13.52
CA GLN A 94 -9.79 6.11 14.88
C GLN A 94 -11.01 5.17 14.99
N CYS A 95 -10.89 3.98 14.39
CA CYS A 95 -11.73 2.82 14.62
C CYS A 95 -10.94 1.83 15.49
N PRO A 96 -11.60 1.19 16.47
CA PRO A 96 -11.00 0.55 17.65
C PRO A 96 -10.22 -0.76 17.41
N GLU A 97 -9.92 -1.15 16.17
CA GLU A 97 -9.33 -2.47 15.87
C GLU A 97 -7.98 -2.40 15.15
N CYS A 98 -7.07 -1.53 15.62
CA CYS A 98 -5.65 -1.66 15.30
C CYS A 98 -4.94 -2.56 16.33
N PRO A 99 -4.35 -3.71 15.95
CA PRO A 99 -3.59 -4.60 16.84
C PRO A 99 -2.39 -3.91 17.52
N GLU A 100 -1.91 -2.79 16.97
CA GLU A 100 -0.83 -2.00 17.56
C GLU A 100 -1.27 -1.22 18.82
N CYS A 101 -2.57 -0.97 19.04
CA CYS A 101 -3.07 -0.39 20.31
C CYS A 101 -3.12 -1.43 21.45
N LEU A 102 -3.27 -2.72 21.16
CA LEU A 102 -3.34 -3.76 22.20
C LEU A 102 -2.00 -3.90 22.97
N LYS A 103 -0.88 -3.56 22.33
CA LYS A 103 0.46 -3.65 22.96
C LYS A 103 0.72 -2.52 23.97
N SER A 104 0.00 -1.40 23.89
CA SER A 104 0.13 -0.33 24.90
C SER A 104 -0.79 -0.53 26.11
N GLN A 105 -1.82 -1.38 26.03
CA GLN A 105 -2.67 -1.72 27.19
C GLN A 105 -2.11 -2.87 28.05
N ALA A 106 -1.18 -3.67 27.52
CA ALA A 106 -0.55 -4.78 28.25
C ALA A 106 0.65 -4.38 29.14
N LYS A 107 0.84 -3.08 29.41
CA LYS A 107 1.93 -2.57 30.28
C LYS A 107 1.44 -1.82 31.52
N LEU A 108 0.13 -1.87 31.80
CA LEU A 108 -0.50 -1.26 32.97
C LEU A 108 -1.28 -2.25 33.85
N PHE A 109 -1.09 -3.55 33.63
CA PHE A 109 -1.48 -4.61 34.56
C PHE A 109 -0.29 -5.50 34.86
#